data_AF-A0A699XJ24-F1
#
_entry.id   AF-A0A699XJ24-F1
#
_cell.length_a   1.000
_cell.length_b   1.000
_cell.length_c   1.000
_cell.angle_alpha   90.00
_cell.angle_beta   90.00
_cell.angle_gamma   90.00
#
_symmetry.space_group_name_H-M   'P 1'
#
loop_
_entity.id
_entity.type
_entity.pdbx_description
1 polymer ?
#
loop_
_entity_poly.entity_id
_entity_poly.type
_entity_poly.pdbx_seq_one_letter_code
_entity_poly.pdbx_strand_id
1 'polypeptide(L)' 'LELLSDYDCDIRYHSGKANVVADALSRKEREPPLRVRTLVMTISLDLPRQILNAQTEARKPENIKKDDVG' A
#
# COMPACT_ATOMS: atom_id res chain seq x y z
N LEU A 1 36.09 17.93 34.24
CA LEU A 1 34.92 17.56 33.40
C LEU A 1 34.62 18.75 32.48
N GLU A 2 35.52 19.03 31.55
CA GLU A 2 35.38 20.05 30.50
C GLU A 2 34.96 19.36 29.21
N LEU A 3 33.76 18.80 29.18
CA LEU A 3 33.26 18.08 27.98
C LEU A 3 31.92 18.64 27.47
N LEU A 4 31.38 19.71 28.09
CA LEU A 4 30.04 20.21 27.79
C LEU A 4 29.96 21.72 27.52
N SER A 5 31.06 22.49 27.54
CA SER A 5 31.02 23.92 27.20
C SER A 5 31.14 24.23 25.70
N ASP A 6 31.65 23.28 24.91
CA ASP A 6 31.95 23.51 23.48
C ASP A 6 30.78 23.12 22.56
N TYR A 7 29.70 22.59 23.13
CA TYR A 7 28.46 22.25 22.44
C TYR A 7 27.34 23.25 22.78
N ASP A 8 27.68 24.53 22.93
CA ASP A 8 26.70 25.63 22.77
C ASP A 8 26.35 25.77 21.27
N CYS A 9 26.03 24.64 20.64
CA CYS A 9 25.38 24.58 19.36
C CYS A 9 23.96 25.04 19.62
N ASP A 10 23.74 26.35 19.53
CA ASP A 10 22.43 26.91 19.23
C ASP A 10 21.88 26.13 18.02
N ILE A 11 21.09 25.09 18.29
CA ILE A 11 20.34 24.39 17.26
C ILE A 11 19.31 25.42 16.81
N ARG A 12 19.70 26.26 15.84
CA ARG A 12 18.84 27.28 15.24
C ARG A 12 17.74 26.55 14.49
N TYR A 13 16.70 26.19 15.22
CA TYR A 13 15.51 25.53 14.71
C TYR A 13 14.79 26.50 13.80
N HIS A 14 15.09 26.41 12.52
CA HIS A 14 14.40 27.17 11.48
C HIS A 14 13.15 26.39 11.10
N SER A 15 11.99 26.78 11.66
CA SER A 15 10.68 26.18 11.32
C SER A 15 10.44 26.08 9.81
N GLY A 16 10.92 27.06 9.03
CA GLY A 16 10.87 27.04 7.57
C GLY A 16 11.65 25.90 6.90
N LYS A 17 12.76 25.44 7.48
CA LYS A 17 13.53 24.27 6.99
C LYS A 17 12.96 22.95 7.48
N ALA A 18 12.40 22.92 8.68
CA ALA A 18 11.69 21.75 9.20
C ALA A 18 10.50 21.37 8.29
N ASN A 19 9.77 22.37 7.78
CA ASN A 19 8.68 22.16 6.84
C ASN A 19 9.15 21.61 5.49
N VAL A 20 10.33 22.00 4.99
CA VAL A 20 10.86 21.47 3.72
C VAL A 20 11.18 19.98 3.84
N VAL A 21 11.78 19.55 4.96
CA VAL A 21 12.07 18.14 5.22
C VAL A 21 10.79 17.36 5.44
N ALA A 22 9.84 17.91 6.21
CA ALA A 22 8.53 17.28 6.44
C ALA A 22 7.73 17.12 5.13
N ASP A 23 7.69 18.15 4.28
CA ASP A 23 7.02 18.10 2.97
C ASP A 23 7.68 17.10 2.03
N ALA A 24 9.03 17.07 1.98
CA ALA A 24 9.76 16.13 1.15
C ALA A 24 9.52 14.67 1.57
N LEU A 25 9.49 14.41 2.88
CA LEU A 25 9.18 13.08 3.43
C LEU A 25 7.70 12.70 3.22
N SER A 26 6.78 13.63 3.41
CA SER A 26 5.34 13.40 3.20
C SER A 26 5.02 13.05 1.74
N ARG A 27 5.66 13.71 0.76
CA ARG A 27 5.49 13.39 -0.66
C ARG A 27 5.93 11.96 -1.01
N LYS A 28 6.98 11.46 -0.36
CA LYS A 28 7.46 10.08 -0.54
C LYS A 28 6.50 9.05 0.06
N GLU A 29 5.84 9.38 1.16
CA GLU A 29 4.88 8.48 1.82
C GLU A 29 3.53 8.41 1.09
N ARG A 30 3.08 9.51 0.48
CA ARG A 30 1.70 9.67 0.01
C ARG A 30 1.43 9.18 -1.40
N GLU A 31 2.46 9.08 -2.25
CA GLU A 31 2.29 8.61 -3.63
C GLU A 31 2.68 7.13 -3.77
N PRO A 32 1.71 6.20 -3.80
CA PRO A 32 2.02 4.83 -4.11
C PRO A 32 2.63 4.75 -5.51
N PRO A 33 3.75 4.01 -5.68
CA PRO A 33 4.37 3.82 -6.98
C PRO A 33 3.36 3.33 -8.02
N LEU A 34 3.54 3.71 -9.29
CA LEU A 34 2.64 3.32 -10.38
C LEU A 34 2.36 1.81 -10.40
N ARG A 35 3.38 0.98 -10.10
CA ARG A 35 3.25 -0.48 -9.98
C ARG A 35 2.26 -0.92 -8.91
N VAL A 36 2.25 -0.25 -7.76
CA VAL A 36 1.30 -0.53 -6.66
C VAL A 36 -0.11 -0.14 -7.10
N ARG A 37 -0.28 1.02 -7.74
CA ARG A 37 -1.59 1.46 -8.27
C ARG A 37 -2.13 0.48 -9.31
N THR A 38 -1.30 0.05 -10.26
CA THR A 38 -1.67 -0.97 -11.26
C THR A 38 -2.08 -2.28 -10.59
N LEU A 39 -1.29 -2.77 -9.64
CA LEU A 39 -1.60 -4.01 -8.93
C LEU A 39 -2.92 -3.93 -8.18
N VAL A 40 -3.19 -2.80 -7.48
CA VAL A 40 -4.46 -2.58 -6.79
C VAL A 40 -5.63 -2.59 -7.78
N MET A 41 -5.49 -1.95 -8.95
CA MET A 41 -6.54 -1.97 -9.99
C MET A 41 -6.79 -3.39 -10.50
N THR A 42 -5.74 -4.18 -10.77
CA THR A 42 -5.86 -5.58 -11.20
C THR A 42 -6.54 -6.43 -10.14
N ILE A 43 -6.12 -6.34 -8.87
CA ILE A 43 -6.74 -7.10 -7.78
C ILE A 43 -8.19 -6.66 -7.55
N SER A 44 -8.50 -5.37 -7.64
CA SER A 44 -9.84 -4.86 -7.33
C SER A 44 -10.87 -5.19 -8.42
N LEU A 45 -10.45 -5.26 -9.70
CA LEU A 45 -11.37 -5.39 -10.82
C LEU A 45 -11.30 -6.76 -11.49
N ASP A 46 -10.09 -7.28 -11.71
CA ASP A 46 -9.89 -8.48 -12.52
C ASP A 46 -10.08 -9.75 -11.70
N LEU A 47 -9.55 -9.79 -10.47
CA LEU A 47 -9.66 -10.96 -9.61
C LEU A 47 -11.12 -11.33 -9.27
N PRO A 48 -12.02 -10.41 -8.87
CA PRO A 48 -13.42 -10.76 -8.61
C PRO A 48 -14.12 -11.29 -9.86
N ARG A 49 -13.79 -10.74 -11.04
CA ARG A 49 -14.32 -11.20 -12.32
C ARG A 49 -13.85 -12.62 -12.64
N GLN A 50 -12.57 -12.91 -12.45
CA GLN A 50 -12.03 -14.26 -12.64
C GLN A 50 -12.67 -15.27 -11.67
N ILE A 51 -12.83 -14.90 -10.40
CA ILE A 51 -13.49 -15.73 -9.38
C ILE A 51 -14.93 -16.02 -9.78
N LEU A 52 -15.69 -15.00 -10.18
CA LEU A 52 -17.09 -15.16 -10.60
C LEU A 52 -17.21 -16.10 -11.81
N ASN A 53 -16.34 -15.94 -12.81
CA ASN A 53 -16.32 -16.81 -13.98
C ASN A 53 -16.00 -18.26 -13.57
N ALA A 54 -14.98 -18.48 -12.75
CA ALA A 54 -14.61 -19.81 -12.28
C ALA A 54 -15.73 -20.48 -11.47
N GLN A 55 -16.41 -19.71 -10.60
CA GLN A 55 -17.59 -20.20 -9.87
C GLN A 55 -18.74 -20.57 -10.82
N THR A 56 -18.98 -19.77 -11.85
CA THR A 56 -20.02 -20.04 -12.86
C THR A 56 -19.71 -21.30 -13.64
N GLU A 57 -18.45 -21.48 -14.05
CA GLU A 57 -17.98 -22.69 -14.73
C GLU A 57 -18.10 -23.93 -13.82
N ALA A 58 -17.73 -23.82 -12.54
CA ALA A 58 -17.83 -24.93 -11.59
C ALA A 58 -19.28 -25.35 -11.30
N ARG A 59 -20.25 -24.41 -11.34
CA ARG A 59 -21.67 -24.67 -11.10
C ARG A 59 -22.40 -25.30 -12.30
N LYS A 60 -21.73 -25.42 -13.45
CA LYS A 60 -22.33 -26.08 -14.62
C LYS A 60 -22.74 -27.52 -14.30
N PRO A 61 -23.90 -27.98 -14.79
CA PRO A 61 -24.44 -29.29 -14.44
C PRO A 61 -23.52 -30.46 -14.83
N GLU A 62 -22.64 -30.28 -15.83
CA GLU A 62 -21.64 -31.27 -16.22
C GLU A 62 -20.55 -31.48 -15.16
N ASN A 63 -20.36 -30.52 -14.25
CA ASN A 63 -19.32 -30.51 -13.23
C ASN A 63 -19.84 -30.90 -11.82
N ILE A 64 -21.15 -30.98 -11.61
CA ILE A 64 -21.77 -31.35 -10.33
C ILE A 64 -21.77 -32.89 -10.18
N LYS A 65 -21.06 -33.41 -9.17
CA LYS A 65 -21.10 -34.85 -8.84
C LYS A 65 -22.45 -35.17 -8.17
N LYS A 66 -23.05 -36.31 -8.53
CA LYS A 66 -24.39 -36.72 -8.09
C LYS A 66 -24.53 -37.01 -6.59
N ASP A 67 -23.42 -37.07 -5.85
CA ASP A 67 -23.39 -37.41 -4.44
C ASP A 67 -23.45 -36.19 -3.50
N ASP A 68 -23.48 -34.96 -4.04
CA ASP A 68 -23.47 -33.71 -3.26
C ASP A 68 -24.88 -33.26 -2.82
N VAL A 69 -25.89 -34.10 -3.07
CA VAL A 69 -27.29 -33.91 -2.65
C VAL A 69 -27.63 -34.98 -1.61
N GLY A 70 -27.09 -34.81 -0.40
CA GLY A 70 -27.52 -35.50 0.82
C GLY A 70 -28.49 -34.65 1.62
#